data_AF-A0A017HSX7-F1
#
_entry.id   AF-A0A017HSX7-F1
#
_cell.length_a   1.000
_cell.length_b   1.000
_cell.length_c   1.000
_cell.angle_alpha   90.00
_cell.angle_beta   90.00
_cell.angle_gamma   90.00
#
_symmetry.space_group_name_H-M   'P 1'
#
loop_
_entity.id
_entity.type
_entity.pdbx_description
1 polymer ?
#
loop_
_entity_poly.entity_id
_entity_poly.type
_entity_poly.pdbx_seq_one_letter_code
_entity_poly.pdbx_strand_id
1 'polypeptide(L)'
;MSEIADLTTRRARVLAQAFMTSYQRQRDAMRIVGLPSAELAEGDDGDTIVADVAACMTVATSLPRVGLTPAVLDRMRTAEEGAFHVLSKAAEAYFGSEALRRELGRIAVEPFRLLREALPGTA
;
A
#
# COMPACT_ATOMS: atom_id res chain seq x y z
N MET A 1 6.91 -23.43 -19.07
CA MET A 1 7.05 -22.80 -17.75
C MET A 1 7.64 -21.39 -17.79
N SER A 2 8.51 -21.04 -18.76
CA SER A 2 9.12 -19.69 -18.87
C SER A 2 8.13 -18.55 -19.08
N GLU A 3 7.08 -18.73 -19.89
CA GLU A 3 6.15 -17.65 -20.25
C GLU A 3 5.28 -17.16 -19.07
N ILE A 4 4.91 -18.06 -18.15
CA ILE A 4 4.09 -17.72 -16.97
C ILE A 4 4.92 -16.93 -15.95
N ALA A 5 6.20 -17.28 -15.77
CA ALA A 5 7.12 -16.56 -14.89
C ALA A 5 7.41 -15.15 -15.42
N ASP A 6 7.55 -15.00 -16.73
CA ASP A 6 7.75 -13.71 -17.38
C ASP A 6 6.50 -12.81 -17.26
N LEU A 7 5.31 -13.38 -17.48
CA LEU A 7 4.05 -12.65 -17.35
C LEU A 7 3.75 -12.20 -15.92
N THR A 8 4.08 -13.03 -14.92
CA THR A 8 3.96 -12.67 -13.50
C THR A 8 4.95 -11.56 -13.12
N THR A 9 6.19 -11.63 -13.62
CA THR A 9 7.21 -10.59 -13.40
C THR A 9 6.78 -9.26 -14.01
N ARG A 10 6.27 -9.28 -15.25
CA ARG A 10 5.76 -8.09 -15.92
C ARG A 10 4.59 -7.47 -15.15
N ARG A 11 3.66 -8.30 -14.66
CA ARG A 11 2.53 -7.83 -13.84
C ARG A 11 2.98 -7.21 -12.52
N ALA A 12 3.95 -7.83 -11.83
CA ALA A 12 4.51 -7.29 -10.59
C ALA A 12 5.14 -5.91 -10.82
N ARG A 13 5.94 -5.74 -11.88
CA ARG A 13 6.54 -4.46 -12.23
C ARG A 13 5.52 -3.39 -12.59
N VAL A 14 4.52 -3.71 -13.41
CA VAL A 14 3.45 -2.76 -13.78
C VAL A 14 2.67 -2.32 -12.54
N LEU A 15 2.33 -3.25 -11.66
CA LEU A 15 1.62 -2.96 -10.42
C LEU A 15 2.47 -2.10 -9.47
N ALA A 16 3.73 -2.46 -9.27
CA ALA A 16 4.69 -1.70 -8.46
C ALA A 16 4.83 -0.26 -8.96
N GLN A 17 5.01 -0.07 -10.27
CA GLN A 17 5.18 1.25 -10.86
C GLN A 17 3.92 2.10 -10.73
N ALA A 18 2.74 1.53 -11.01
CA ALA A 18 1.46 2.23 -10.87
C ALA A 18 1.17 2.63 -9.42
N PHE A 19 1.47 1.72 -8.48
CA PHE A 19 1.34 1.95 -7.05
C PHE A 19 2.28 3.07 -6.59
N MET A 20 3.58 2.97 -6.87
CA MET A 20 4.57 3.95 -6.41
C MET A 20 4.35 5.34 -7.01
N THR A 21 3.92 5.43 -8.27
CA THR A 21 3.57 6.71 -8.91
C THR A 21 2.38 7.38 -8.22
N SER A 22 1.42 6.60 -7.74
CA SER A 22 0.24 7.12 -7.04
C SER A 22 0.57 7.49 -5.59
N TYR A 23 1.38 6.66 -4.92
CA TYR A 23 1.92 6.92 -3.59
C TYR A 23 2.72 8.22 -3.52
N GLN A 24 3.68 8.42 -4.42
CA GLN A 24 4.49 9.65 -4.45
C GLN A 24 3.62 10.89 -4.63
N ARG A 25 2.66 10.84 -5.57
CA ARG A 25 1.72 11.95 -5.79
C ARG A 25 0.90 12.28 -4.53
N GLN A 26 0.41 11.27 -3.82
CA GLN A 26 -0.37 11.49 -2.59
C GLN A 26 0.51 12.02 -1.46
N ARG A 27 1.71 11.47 -1.28
CA ARG A 27 2.67 11.91 -0.26
C ARG A 27 3.08 13.37 -0.48
N ASP A 28 3.40 13.75 -1.71
CA ASP A 28 3.81 15.11 -2.04
C ASP A 28 2.65 16.09 -1.84
N ALA A 29 1.42 15.71 -2.22
CA ALA A 29 0.23 16.51 -1.96
C ALA A 29 0.01 16.74 -0.45
N MET A 30 0.15 15.71 0.38
CA MET A 30 -0.02 15.82 1.84
C MET A 30 1.06 16.67 2.50
N ARG A 31 2.29 16.61 2.01
CA ARG A 31 3.39 17.49 2.48
C ARG A 31 3.11 18.95 2.21
N ILE A 32 2.49 19.25 1.06
CA ILE A 32 2.15 20.63 0.68
C ILE A 32 0.96 21.15 1.50
N VAL A 33 -0.05 20.32 1.72
CA VAL A 33 -1.29 20.72 2.42
C VAL A 33 -1.08 20.81 3.94
N GLY A 34 -0.11 20.07 4.48
CA GLY A 34 0.08 19.91 5.92
C GLY A 34 -1.05 19.03 6.47
N LEU A 35 -0.73 17.78 6.83
CA LEU A 35 -1.70 16.95 7.53
C LEU A 35 -2.02 17.60 8.89
N PRO A 36 -3.31 17.66 9.31
CA PRO A 36 -3.58 17.90 10.72
C PRO A 36 -2.87 16.78 11.48
N SER A 37 -2.09 17.14 12.50
CA SER A 37 -1.56 16.21 13.50
C SER A 37 -2.73 15.52 14.21
N ALA A 38 -3.40 14.60 13.53
CA ALA A 38 -4.09 13.53 14.19
C ALA A 38 -2.97 12.62 14.68
N GLU A 39 -2.71 12.69 15.98
CA GLU A 39 -1.75 11.82 16.67
C GLU A 39 -2.09 10.36 16.34
N LEU A 40 -1.42 9.79 15.33
CA LEU A 40 -1.61 8.39 14.95
C LEU A 40 -0.90 7.46 15.94
N ALA A 41 0.11 7.95 16.67
CA ALA A 41 0.75 7.37 17.86
C ALA A 41 1.68 8.39 18.56
N GLU A 42 1.98 8.17 19.85
CA GLU A 42 3.02 8.94 20.58
C GLU A 42 4.42 8.56 20.06
N GLY A 43 5.16 9.52 19.51
CA GLY A 43 6.57 9.33 19.07
C GLY A 43 6.77 9.17 17.56
N ASP A 44 5.70 9.11 16.76
CA ASP A 44 5.83 9.17 15.29
C ASP A 44 6.14 10.61 14.83
N ASP A 45 7.14 10.74 13.97
CA ASP A 45 7.39 12.02 13.31
C ASP A 45 6.32 12.31 12.24
N GLY A 46 6.10 13.59 11.95
CA GLY A 46 5.07 13.99 10.99
C GLY A 46 5.29 13.41 9.59
N ASP A 47 6.54 13.10 9.21
CA ASP A 47 6.87 12.49 7.92
C ASP A 47 6.45 11.02 7.82
N THR A 48 6.55 10.26 8.92
CA THR A 48 6.10 8.86 9.02
C THR A 48 4.58 8.79 8.91
N ILE A 49 3.88 9.67 9.63
CA ILE A 49 2.42 9.80 9.54
C ILE A 49 1.99 10.12 8.10
N VAL A 50 2.64 11.08 7.45
CA VAL A 50 2.36 11.43 6.05
C VAL A 50 2.59 10.24 5.13
N ALA A 51 3.68 9.49 5.34
CA ALA A 51 3.99 8.32 4.53
C ALA A 51 2.92 7.22 4.68
N ASP A 52 2.48 6.92 5.89
CA ASP A 52 1.50 5.87 6.16
C ASP A 52 0.11 6.23 5.64
N VAL A 53 -0.34 7.48 5.84
CA VAL A 53 -1.62 7.96 5.31
C VAL A 53 -1.60 7.94 3.79
N ALA A 54 -0.53 8.41 3.14
CA ALA A 54 -0.39 8.37 1.69
C ALA A 54 -0.38 6.94 1.15
N ALA A 55 0.33 6.02 1.82
CA ALA A 55 0.37 4.62 1.41
C ALA A 55 -1.02 3.98 1.52
N CYS A 56 -1.76 4.25 2.60
CA CYS A 56 -3.10 3.69 2.80
C CYS A 56 -4.15 4.30 1.87
N MET A 57 -4.09 5.61 1.61
CA MET A 57 -4.94 6.24 0.60
C MET A 57 -4.64 5.69 -0.80
N THR A 58 -3.39 5.36 -1.10
CA THR A 58 -3.02 4.78 -2.39
C THR A 58 -3.60 3.38 -2.54
N VAL A 59 -3.53 2.56 -1.49
CA VAL A 59 -4.22 1.26 -1.44
C VAL A 59 -5.73 1.42 -1.63
N ALA A 60 -6.35 2.36 -0.92
CA ALA A 60 -7.80 2.55 -0.96
C ALA A 60 -8.32 3.00 -2.33
N THR A 61 -7.54 3.80 -3.07
CA THR A 61 -8.02 4.50 -4.28
C THR A 61 -7.44 3.96 -5.58
N SER A 62 -6.24 3.38 -5.55
CA SER A 62 -5.44 3.15 -6.75
C SER A 62 -5.05 1.68 -6.94
N LEU A 63 -5.32 0.82 -5.97
CA LEU A 63 -4.90 -0.57 -6.02
C LEU A 63 -5.74 -1.38 -7.05
N PRO A 64 -5.13 -1.89 -8.14
CA PRO A 64 -5.87 -2.63 -9.15
C PRO A 64 -6.22 -4.03 -8.62
N ARG A 65 -7.52 -4.29 -8.42
CA ARG A 65 -8.04 -5.58 -7.92
C ARG A 65 -7.65 -6.77 -8.82
N VAL A 66 -7.55 -6.53 -10.13
CA VAL A 66 -7.18 -7.54 -11.13
C VAL A 66 -5.65 -7.55 -11.26
N GLY A 67 -4.95 -8.14 -10.30
CA GLY A 67 -3.48 -8.22 -10.35
C GLY A 67 -2.79 -8.57 -9.05
N LEU A 68 -3.48 -8.40 -7.91
CA LEU A 68 -3.00 -8.83 -6.61
C LEU A 68 -3.27 -10.29 -6.37
N THR A 69 -2.27 -11.10 -6.67
CA THR A 69 -2.23 -12.50 -6.28
C THR A 69 -1.01 -12.73 -5.41
N PRO A 70 -0.99 -13.78 -4.56
CA PRO A 70 0.18 -14.13 -3.77
C PRO A 70 1.45 -14.28 -4.63
N ALA A 71 1.34 -14.85 -5.83
CA ALA A 71 2.47 -15.01 -6.75
C ALA A 71 3.01 -13.67 -7.29
N VAL A 72 2.13 -12.71 -7.57
CA VAL A 72 2.55 -11.36 -8.00
C VAL A 72 3.20 -10.60 -6.85
N LEU A 73 2.65 -10.73 -5.63
CA LEU A 73 3.23 -10.12 -4.42
C LEU A 73 4.59 -10.71 -4.06
N ASP A 74 4.75 -12.03 -4.12
CA ASP A 74 6.04 -12.69 -3.90
C ASP A 74 7.07 -12.27 -4.95
N ARG A 75 6.63 -12.14 -6.20
CA ARG A 75 7.50 -11.61 -7.25
C ARG A 75 7.86 -10.14 -7.04
N MET A 76 6.91 -9.32 -6.58
CA MET A 76 7.14 -7.92 -6.25
C MET A 76 8.11 -7.77 -5.07
N ARG A 77 8.01 -8.63 -4.06
CA ARG A 77 8.94 -8.67 -2.92
C ARG A 77 10.39 -8.87 -3.36
N THR A 78 10.62 -9.69 -4.38
CA THR A 78 11.98 -9.98 -4.87
C THR A 78 12.48 -9.01 -5.94
N ALA A 79 11.60 -8.53 -6.82
CA ALA A 79 12.00 -7.73 -7.99
C ALA A 79 11.79 -6.22 -7.81
N GLU A 80 10.89 -5.81 -6.91
CA GLU A 80 10.44 -4.43 -6.72
C GLU A 80 10.26 -4.15 -5.20
N GLU A 81 11.31 -4.49 -4.42
CA GLU A 81 11.29 -4.51 -2.95
C GLU A 81 10.74 -3.23 -2.33
N GLY A 82 11.11 -2.05 -2.86
CA GLY A 82 10.63 -0.76 -2.35
C GLY A 82 9.11 -0.59 -2.44
N ALA A 83 8.49 -1.03 -3.55
CA ALA A 83 7.04 -0.97 -3.71
C ALA A 83 6.34 -1.97 -2.77
N PHE A 84 6.91 -3.16 -2.63
CA PHE A 84 6.43 -4.16 -1.68
C PHE A 84 6.52 -3.68 -0.23
N HIS A 85 7.60 -3.01 0.15
CA HIS A 85 7.77 -2.45 1.49
C HIS A 85 6.70 -1.40 1.81
N VAL A 86 6.46 -0.43 0.92
CA VAL A 86 5.43 0.60 1.12
C VAL A 86 4.04 -0.02 1.19
N LEU A 87 3.74 -1.03 0.36
CA LEU A 87 2.47 -1.74 0.41
C LEU A 87 2.29 -2.52 1.73
N SER A 88 3.35 -3.14 2.23
CA SER A 88 3.34 -3.86 3.50
C SER A 88 3.14 -2.91 4.68
N LYS A 89 3.84 -1.76 4.67
CA LYS A 89 3.67 -0.70 5.66
C LYS A 89 2.26 -0.12 5.66
N ALA A 90 1.66 0.08 4.48
CA ALA A 90 0.25 0.47 4.38
C ALA A 90 -0.67 -0.55 5.07
N ALA A 91 -0.44 -1.85 4.85
CA ALA A 91 -1.22 -2.90 5.50
C ALA A 91 -1.03 -2.88 7.03
N GLU A 92 0.21 -2.81 7.50
CA GLU A 92 0.54 -2.69 8.93
C GLU A 92 -0.14 -1.48 9.57
N ALA A 93 -0.02 -0.30 8.97
CA ALA A 93 -0.62 0.93 9.47
C ALA A 93 -2.15 0.87 9.50
N TYR A 94 -2.78 0.39 8.43
CA TYR A 94 -4.24 0.25 8.37
C TYR A 94 -4.78 -0.77 9.39
N PHE A 95 -4.11 -1.91 9.58
CA PHE A 95 -4.54 -2.92 10.56
C PHE A 95 -4.13 -2.57 12.00
N GLY A 96 -3.08 -1.77 12.19
CA GLY A 96 -2.62 -1.29 13.49
C GLY A 96 -3.37 -0.09 14.03
N SER A 97 -3.93 0.78 13.17
CA SER A 97 -4.54 2.05 13.60
C SER A 97 -6.05 2.11 13.35
N GLU A 98 -6.84 2.18 14.43
CA GLU A 98 -8.29 2.41 14.34
C GLU A 98 -8.62 3.80 13.79
N ALA A 99 -7.85 4.82 14.18
CA ALA A 99 -8.02 6.19 13.69
C ALA A 99 -7.89 6.24 12.17
N LEU A 100 -6.85 5.58 11.62
CA LEU A 100 -6.62 5.53 10.18
C LEU A 100 -7.76 4.80 9.44
N ARG A 101 -8.29 3.70 10.01
CA ARG A 101 -9.46 3.01 9.45
C ARG A 101 -10.70 3.89 9.44
N ARG A 102 -10.94 4.63 10.53
CA ARG A 102 -12.08 5.56 10.63
C ARG A 102 -11.96 6.68 9.61
N GLU A 103 -10.78 7.27 9.47
CA GLU A 103 -10.50 8.38 8.56
C GLU A 103 -10.67 7.98 7.09
N LEU A 104 -10.11 6.83 6.71
CA LEU A 104 -10.23 6.31 5.34
C LEU A 104 -11.66 5.80 5.06
N GLY A 105 -12.41 5.42 6.08
CA GLY A 105 -13.79 4.99 5.96
C GLY A 105 -13.99 3.79 5.03
N ARG A 106 -15.17 3.73 4.40
CA ARG A 106 -15.61 2.54 3.63
C ARG A 106 -14.80 2.28 2.37
N ILE A 107 -14.13 3.29 1.81
CA ILE A 107 -13.37 3.14 0.56
C ILE A 107 -12.15 2.20 0.73
N ALA A 108 -11.62 2.09 1.94
CA ALA A 108 -10.46 1.28 2.25
C ALA A 108 -10.79 -0.18 2.60
N VAL A 109 -12.02 -0.48 3.03
CA VAL A 109 -12.40 -1.81 3.55
C VAL A 109 -12.11 -2.94 2.56
N GLU A 110 -12.60 -2.80 1.33
CA GLU A 110 -12.45 -3.85 0.31
C GLU A 110 -11.01 -4.00 -0.22
N PRO A 111 -10.30 -2.91 -0.58
CA PRO A 111 -8.89 -3.00 -0.97
C PRO A 111 -7.99 -3.66 0.09
N PHE A 112 -8.17 -3.30 1.37
CA PHE A 112 -7.37 -3.89 2.43
C PHE A 112 -7.78 -5.33 2.78
N ARG A 113 -9.05 -5.70 2.60
CA ARG A 113 -9.47 -7.11 2.68
C ARG A 113 -8.75 -7.96 1.65
N LEU A 114 -8.75 -7.51 0.38
CA LEU A 114 -8.06 -8.21 -0.71
C LEU A 114 -6.55 -8.27 -0.50
N LEU A 115 -5.96 -7.19 0.01
CA LEU A 115 -4.54 -7.15 0.34
C LEU A 115 -4.18 -8.17 1.43
N ARG A 116 -5.01 -8.31 2.47
CA ARG A 116 -4.82 -9.30 3.54
C ARG A 116 -4.92 -10.74 3.03
N GLU A 117 -5.80 -11.00 2.07
CA GLU A 117 -5.96 -12.32 1.45
C GLU A 117 -4.77 -12.68 0.56
N ALA A 118 -4.10 -11.67 -0.02
CA ALA A 118 -2.97 -11.87 -0.90
C ALA A 118 -1.61 -11.89 -0.17
N LEU A 119 -1.48 -11.21 0.97
CA LEU A 119 -0.25 -11.18 1.77
C LEU A 119 -0.01 -12.52 2.48
N PRO A 120 1.19 -13.12 2.35
CA PRO A 120 1.53 -14.34 3.07
C PRO A 120 1.71 -14.06 4.57
N GLY A 121 0.97 -14.77 5.43
CA GLY A 121 1.17 -14.78 6.88
C GLY A 121 0.24 -13.90 7.73
N THR A 122 -0.84 -13.36 7.17
CA THR A 122 -1.83 -12.55 7.91
C THR A 122 -3.17 -13.28 8.17
N ALA A 123 -3.12 -14.60 8.35
CA ALA A 123 -4.25 -15.45 8.77
C ALA A 123 -4.17 -15.81 10.25
#